data_AF-A0A817LYR9-F1
#
_entry.id   AF-A0A817LYR9-F1
#
_cell.length_a   1.000
_cell.length_b   1.000
_cell.length_c   1.000
_cell.angle_alpha   90.00
_cell.angle_beta   90.00
_cell.angle_gamma   90.00
#
_symmetry.space_group_name_H-M   'P 1'
#
loop_
_entity.id
_entity.type
_entity.pdbx_description
1 polymer ?
#
loop_
_entity_poly.entity_id
_entity_poly.type
_entity_poly.pdbx_seq_one_letter_code
_entity_poly.pdbx_strand_id
1 'polypeptide(L)'
;ENAAVYALTAEIDDRLITAEIKKKEVAETEYNEAITHGQTATLLRQSEKTMDTFIINVGALPPGKECRIIIRYVTELDLIDGKSIRFVVPSTIAPRYNPELGQIQSPDRTNTKYVQNTSYTISFQIHVERNGISRVANLSHPVNVSTSSEMINISTQDVALDRDFIIDIHLPRIPPPMLTAIEQYDTTKYAALTTLIPRNLVKSNYMKSELIFIGMLM
;
A
#
# COMPACT_ATOMS: atom_id res chain seq x y z
N GLU A 1 -2.20 3.01 -7.29
CA GLU A 1 -2.73 4.36 -7.62
C GLU A 1 -3.67 4.92 -6.54
N ASN A 2 -4.47 4.11 -5.83
CA ASN A 2 -5.42 4.59 -4.79
C ASN A 2 -4.90 4.46 -3.34
N ALA A 3 -3.60 4.67 -3.12
CA ALA A 3 -2.99 4.61 -1.79
C ALA A 3 -2.32 5.94 -1.46
N ALA A 4 -2.48 6.40 -0.21
CA ALA A 4 -1.85 7.61 0.29
C ALA A 4 -0.97 7.28 1.50
N VAL A 5 0.34 7.54 1.37
CA VAL A 5 1.27 7.47 2.50
C VAL A 5 1.10 8.73 3.34
N TYR A 6 0.88 8.57 4.64
CA TYR A 6 0.64 9.69 5.56
C TYR A 6 1.63 9.76 6.71
N ALA A 7 2.48 8.75 6.91
CA ALA A 7 3.55 8.83 7.89
C ALA A 7 4.76 7.98 7.48
N LEU A 8 5.94 8.49 7.83
CA LEU A 8 7.23 7.81 7.71
C LEU A 8 8.01 8.02 9.01
N THR A 9 8.62 6.94 9.49
CA THR A 9 9.53 6.95 10.63
C THR A 9 10.76 6.11 10.29
N ALA A 10 11.94 6.61 10.61
CA ALA A 10 13.20 5.86 10.54
C ALA A 10 13.78 5.72 11.96
N GLU A 11 13.92 4.48 12.40
CA GLU A 11 14.60 4.10 13.64
C GLU A 11 16.03 3.71 13.28
N ILE A 12 17.03 4.43 13.79
CA ILE A 12 18.46 4.19 13.53
C ILE A 12 19.16 4.09 14.88
N ASP A 13 19.51 2.87 15.29
CA ASP A 13 19.85 2.52 16.68
C ASP A 13 18.79 3.08 17.66
N ASP A 14 19.19 3.94 18.60
CA ASP A 14 18.34 4.57 19.61
C ASP A 14 17.68 5.89 19.14
N ARG A 15 17.85 6.26 17.86
CA ARG A 15 17.35 7.52 17.30
C ARG A 15 16.08 7.29 16.49
N LEU A 16 15.03 8.03 16.84
CA LEU A 16 13.77 8.07 16.10
C LEU A 16 13.71 9.33 15.24
N ILE A 17 13.62 9.17 13.92
CA ILE A 17 13.43 10.26 12.96
C ILE A 17 12.01 10.18 12.41
N THR A 18 11.16 11.14 12.78
CA THR A 18 9.78 11.24 12.26
C THR A 18 9.74 12.25 11.13
N ALA A 19 9.26 11.84 9.95
CA ALA A 19 9.15 12.74 8.81
C ALA A 19 7.99 13.73 8.98
N GLU A 20 8.19 14.95 8.52
CA GLU A 20 7.15 15.98 8.43
C GLU A 20 6.65 16.09 6.98
N ILE A 21 5.33 16.18 6.80
CA ILE A 21 4.74 16.36 5.47
C ILE A 21 4.96 17.81 5.02
N LYS A 22 5.73 18.00 3.96
CA LYS A 22 6.03 19.31 3.37
C LYS A 22 5.79 19.31 1.86
N LYS A 23 5.76 20.51 1.26
CA LYS A 23 5.81 20.65 -0.20
C LYS A 23 7.10 19.99 -0.72
N LYS A 24 6.99 19.31 -1.87
CA LYS A 24 8.09 18.53 -2.48
C LYS A 24 9.43 19.27 -2.50
N GLU A 25 9.46 20.47 -3.09
CA GLU A 25 10.68 21.28 -3.25
C GLU A 25 11.33 21.64 -1.90
N VAL A 26 10.51 21.91 -0.88
CA VAL A 26 11.00 22.25 0.47
C VAL A 26 11.61 21.01 1.12
N ALA A 27 10.92 19.87 1.06
CA ALA A 27 11.41 18.61 1.63
C ALA A 27 12.73 18.15 0.98
N GLU A 28 12.85 18.29 -0.35
CA GLU A 28 14.08 17.96 -1.08
C GLU A 28 15.23 18.90 -0.73
N THR A 29 14.97 20.20 -0.60
CA THR A 29 15.99 21.19 -0.22
C THR A 29 16.53 20.91 1.19
N GLU A 30 15.64 20.78 2.18
CA GLU A 30 16.03 20.52 3.57
C GLU A 30 16.76 19.18 3.72
N TYR A 31 16.32 18.14 2.99
CA TYR A 31 17.02 16.86 2.97
C TYR A 31 18.45 17.02 2.44
N ASN A 32 18.64 17.66 1.29
CA ASN A 32 19.96 17.84 0.68
C ASN A 32 20.89 18.69 1.55
N GLU A 33 20.36 19.73 2.19
CA GLU A 33 21.10 20.53 3.17
C GLU A 33 21.55 19.66 4.34
N ALA A 34 20.67 18.87 4.94
CA ALA A 34 21.01 17.97 6.05
C ALA A 34 22.13 16.98 5.65
N ILE A 35 22.03 16.37 4.47
CA ILE A 35 23.05 15.45 3.96
C ILE A 35 24.40 16.17 3.74
N THR A 36 24.39 17.38 3.22
CA THR A 36 25.62 18.17 3.00
C THR A 36 26.33 18.50 4.32
N HIS A 37 25.57 18.69 5.40
CA HIS A 37 26.10 18.88 6.75
C HIS A 37 26.46 17.56 7.47
N GLY A 38 26.39 16.42 6.79
CA GLY A 38 26.68 15.10 7.36
C GLY A 38 25.64 14.62 8.37
N GLN A 39 24.44 15.20 8.36
CA GLN A 39 23.35 14.81 9.24
C GLN A 39 22.57 13.64 8.63
N THR A 40 22.24 12.65 9.47
CA THR A 40 21.33 11.58 9.08
C THR A 40 19.93 12.13 8.85
N ALA A 41 19.40 11.94 7.64
CA ALA A 41 18.08 12.43 7.24
C ALA A 41 17.34 11.39 6.42
N THR A 42 16.01 11.49 6.37
CA THR A 42 15.16 10.60 5.58
C THR A 42 14.19 11.42 4.74
N LEU A 43 13.99 11.02 3.49
CA LEU A 43 13.07 11.63 2.55
C LEU A 43 12.19 10.54 1.92
N LEU A 44 10.88 10.74 1.91
CA LEU A 44 9.94 9.93 1.14
C LEU A 44 9.30 10.80 0.06
N ARG A 45 9.33 10.33 -1.19
CA ARG A 45 8.71 11.02 -2.33
C ARG A 45 8.05 10.03 -3.27
N GLN A 46 7.01 10.47 -3.98
CA GLN A 46 6.44 9.68 -5.07
C GLN A 46 7.39 9.68 -6.28
N SER A 47 7.46 8.56 -7.00
CA SER A 47 8.22 8.44 -8.24
C SER A 47 7.64 9.35 -9.33
N GLU A 48 8.53 10.02 -10.08
CA GLU A 48 8.13 10.82 -11.24
C GLU A 48 7.81 9.96 -12.46
N LYS A 49 8.30 8.71 -12.48
CA LYS A 49 8.10 7.77 -13.59
C LYS A 49 6.81 6.97 -13.46
N THR A 50 6.39 6.69 -12.23
CA THR A 50 5.29 5.75 -11.93
C THR A 50 4.49 6.25 -10.74
N MET A 51 3.17 6.37 -10.91
CA MET A 51 2.30 6.94 -9.86
C MET A 51 2.06 5.99 -8.68
N ASP A 52 2.34 4.70 -8.84
CA ASP A 52 2.13 3.65 -7.84
C ASP A 52 3.37 3.37 -6.98
N THR A 53 4.47 4.10 -7.18
CA THR A 53 5.76 3.85 -6.52
C THR A 53 6.17 5.01 -5.63
N PHE A 54 6.58 4.71 -4.41
CA PHE A 54 7.22 5.65 -3.48
C PHE A 54 8.70 5.30 -3.31
N ILE A 55 9.54 6.32 -3.18
CA ILE A 55 10.98 6.22 -3.00
C ILE A 55 11.31 6.74 -1.61
N ILE A 56 12.06 5.96 -0.85
CA ILE A 56 12.54 6.33 0.48
C ILE A 56 14.05 6.39 0.43
N ASN A 57 14.60 7.55 0.77
CA ASN A 57 16.03 7.80 0.87
C ASN A 57 16.40 7.95 2.34
N VAL A 58 17.38 7.16 2.80
CA VAL A 58 18.01 7.30 4.11
C VAL A 58 19.45 7.73 3.87
N GLY A 59 19.74 8.99 4.11
CA GLY A 59 21.05 9.57 3.89
C GLY A 59 21.91 9.59 5.16
N ALA A 60 23.23 9.56 4.98
CA ALA A 60 24.21 9.54 6.06
C ALA A 60 23.92 8.50 7.16
N LEU A 61 23.51 7.29 6.75
CA LEU A 61 23.38 6.13 7.65
C LEU A 61 24.78 5.71 8.14
N PRO A 62 25.04 5.68 9.46
CA PRO A 62 26.38 5.36 9.95
C PRO A 62 26.77 3.89 9.64
N PRO A 63 28.06 3.59 9.38
CA PRO A 63 28.51 2.24 9.07
C PRO A 63 28.17 1.22 10.17
N GLY A 64 27.67 0.06 9.77
CA GLY A 64 27.34 -1.04 10.69
C GLY A 64 26.10 -0.82 11.54
N LYS A 65 25.32 0.25 11.31
CA LYS A 65 24.09 0.52 12.03
C LYS A 65 22.87 -0.07 11.36
N GLU A 66 21.90 -0.48 12.17
CA GLU A 66 20.61 -0.96 11.69
C GLU A 66 19.67 0.23 11.48
N CYS A 67 18.94 0.20 10.36
CA CYS A 67 17.90 1.16 10.07
C CYS A 67 16.57 0.43 9.85
N ARG A 68 15.59 0.72 10.69
CA ARG A 68 14.24 0.21 10.56
C ARG A 68 13.32 1.31 10.04
N ILE A 69 12.70 1.06 8.90
CA ILE A 69 11.77 1.99 8.24
C ILE A 69 10.34 1.55 8.52
N ILE A 70 9.53 2.49 8.99
CA ILE A 70 8.11 2.29 9.25
C ILE A 70 7.33 3.28 8.38
N ILE A 71 6.52 2.75 7.48
CA ILE A 71 5.59 3.52 6.66
C ILE A 71 4.16 3.26 7.11
N ARG A 72 3.32 4.29 7.03
CA ARG A 72 1.87 4.15 7.21
C ARG A 72 1.17 4.74 6.01
N TYR A 73 0.25 3.96 5.44
CA TYR A 73 -0.54 4.36 4.29
C TYR A 73 -1.98 3.90 4.47
N VAL A 74 -2.88 4.59 3.76
CA VAL A 74 -4.29 4.19 3.63
C VAL A 74 -4.53 3.83 2.17
N THR A 75 -5.43 2.90 1.93
CA THR A 75 -5.88 2.58 0.57
C THR A 75 -7.32 2.11 0.58
N GLU A 76 -8.04 2.41 -0.49
CA GLU A 76 -9.38 1.86 -0.71
C GLU A 76 -9.28 0.40 -1.14
N LEU A 77 -10.24 -0.42 -0.68
CA LEU A 77 -10.29 -1.84 -1.02
C LEU A 77 -11.41 -2.10 -2.03
N ASP A 78 -11.11 -2.91 -3.03
CA ASP A 78 -12.05 -3.22 -4.10
C ASP A 78 -13.12 -4.21 -3.65
N LEU A 79 -14.38 -3.90 -4.00
CA LEU A 79 -15.50 -4.83 -3.87
C LEU A 79 -15.68 -5.62 -5.16
N ILE A 80 -15.37 -6.92 -5.10
CA ILE A 80 -15.50 -7.87 -6.19
C ILE A 80 -16.88 -8.51 -6.15
N ASP A 81 -17.59 -8.47 -7.29
CA ASP A 81 -18.90 -9.09 -7.54
C ASP A 81 -19.98 -8.78 -6.48
N GLY A 82 -19.81 -7.67 -5.73
CA GLY A 82 -20.69 -7.28 -4.63
C GLY A 82 -20.61 -8.16 -3.38
N LYS A 83 -19.70 -9.13 -3.32
CA LYS A 83 -19.71 -10.19 -2.28
C LYS A 83 -18.38 -10.38 -1.56
N SER A 84 -17.28 -9.88 -2.10
CA SER A 84 -15.97 -10.02 -1.48
C SER A 84 -15.15 -8.76 -1.62
N ILE A 85 -14.55 -8.31 -0.53
CA ILE A 85 -13.55 -7.24 -0.52
C ILE A 85 -12.19 -7.89 -0.66
N ARG A 86 -11.36 -7.43 -1.59
CA ARG A 86 -10.00 -7.97 -1.80
C ARG A 86 -8.94 -7.00 -1.30
N PHE A 87 -8.02 -7.52 -0.50
CA PHE A 87 -6.78 -6.85 -0.12
C PHE A 87 -5.60 -7.53 -0.80
N VAL A 88 -4.74 -6.74 -1.42
CA VAL A 88 -3.53 -7.22 -2.10
C VAL A 88 -2.33 -6.43 -1.59
N VAL A 89 -1.28 -7.13 -1.18
CA VAL A 89 0.05 -6.57 -1.01
C VAL A 89 0.95 -7.14 -2.10
N PRO A 90 1.35 -6.31 -3.08
CA PRO A 90 2.36 -6.71 -4.06
C PRO A 90 3.66 -7.01 -3.33
N SER A 91 4.14 -8.24 -3.47
CA SER A 91 5.40 -8.72 -2.87
C SER A 91 6.40 -9.13 -3.94
N THR A 92 5.93 -9.35 -5.17
CA THR A 92 6.79 -9.66 -6.31
C THR A 92 7.51 -8.39 -6.75
N ILE A 93 8.81 -8.30 -6.49
CA ILE A 93 9.65 -7.27 -7.09
C ILE A 93 9.77 -7.63 -8.57
N ALA A 94 8.91 -7.09 -9.44
CA ALA A 94 9.00 -7.31 -10.88
C ALA A 94 9.95 -6.28 -11.53
N PRO A 95 10.63 -6.59 -12.66
CA PRO A 95 11.47 -5.64 -13.39
C PRO A 95 10.76 -4.39 -13.92
N ARG A 96 9.43 -4.29 -13.76
CA ARG A 96 8.55 -3.21 -14.25
C ARG A 96 9.01 -1.81 -13.84
N TYR A 97 9.85 -1.68 -12.82
CA TYR A 97 10.29 -0.40 -12.26
C TYR A 97 11.52 0.23 -12.95
N ASN A 98 12.12 -0.41 -13.96
CA ASN A 98 13.04 0.25 -14.91
C ASN A 98 13.25 -0.59 -16.21
N PRO A 99 12.46 -0.39 -17.27
CA PRO A 99 12.39 -1.31 -18.41
C PRO A 99 13.58 -1.27 -19.38
N GLU A 100 14.51 -0.32 -19.29
CA GLU A 100 15.45 -0.10 -20.40
C GLU A 100 16.64 -1.06 -20.48
N LEU A 101 17.11 -1.71 -19.39
CA LEU A 101 18.44 -2.38 -19.45
C LEU A 101 18.63 -3.64 -18.59
N GLY A 102 17.59 -4.22 -17.97
CA GLY A 102 17.78 -5.32 -17.01
C GLY A 102 18.61 -4.91 -15.77
N GLN A 103 18.79 -3.60 -15.59
CA GLN A 103 19.40 -2.95 -14.45
C GLN A 103 18.30 -2.12 -13.78
N ILE A 104 18.06 -2.36 -12.49
CA ILE A 104 17.23 -1.46 -11.70
C ILE A 104 18.12 -0.23 -11.46
N GLN A 105 17.89 0.85 -12.19
CA GLN A 105 18.38 2.15 -11.76
C GLN A 105 17.32 2.64 -10.79
N SER A 106 17.70 2.83 -9.52
CA SER A 106 16.79 3.52 -8.62
C SER A 106 16.47 4.91 -9.20
N PRO A 107 15.35 5.52 -8.83
CA PRO A 107 15.01 6.88 -9.24
C PRO A 107 16.08 7.94 -8.89
N ASP A 108 17.05 7.59 -8.04
CA ASP A 108 18.22 8.39 -7.66
C ASP A 108 19.55 7.83 -8.20
N ARG A 109 19.53 7.10 -9.32
CA ARG A 109 20.71 6.61 -10.05
C ARG A 109 21.60 5.64 -9.26
N THR A 110 21.08 5.00 -8.22
CA THR A 110 21.79 3.90 -7.55
C THR A 110 21.74 2.63 -8.41
N ASN A 111 22.90 1.97 -8.55
CA ASN A 111 23.02 0.70 -9.25
C ASN A 111 22.43 -0.42 -8.39
N THR A 112 21.17 -0.79 -8.64
CA THR A 112 20.53 -1.91 -7.96
C THR A 112 20.52 -3.15 -8.86
N LYS A 113 20.99 -4.29 -8.32
CA LYS A 113 20.92 -5.59 -9.00
C LYS A 113 19.55 -6.19 -8.75
N TYR A 114 18.88 -6.61 -9.82
CA TYR A 114 17.70 -7.45 -9.69
C TYR A 114 18.11 -8.81 -9.12
N VAL A 115 17.54 -9.20 -7.99
CA VAL A 115 17.79 -10.50 -7.36
C VAL A 115 16.48 -11.27 -7.34
N GLN A 116 16.37 -12.30 -8.20
CA GLN A 116 15.16 -13.13 -8.29
C GLN A 116 14.91 -13.99 -7.06
N ASN A 117 15.95 -14.29 -6.30
CA ASN A 117 15.85 -15.16 -5.14
C ASN A 117 16.63 -14.53 -3.99
N THR A 118 15.91 -13.94 -3.05
CA THR A 118 16.48 -13.41 -1.81
C THR A 118 16.03 -14.29 -0.66
N SER A 119 16.86 -14.44 0.36
CA SER A 119 16.46 -15.14 1.60
C SER A 119 15.57 -14.27 2.49
N TYR A 120 15.07 -13.14 2.00
CA TYR A 120 14.20 -12.27 2.77
C TYR A 120 12.81 -12.87 2.86
N THR A 121 12.28 -12.82 4.07
CA THR A 121 10.92 -13.23 4.37
C THR A 121 10.12 -12.02 4.81
N ILE A 122 8.81 -12.15 4.71
CA ILE A 122 7.88 -11.18 5.26
C ILE A 122 6.88 -11.91 6.15
N SER A 123 6.46 -11.25 7.22
CA SER A 123 5.35 -11.68 8.05
C SER A 123 4.24 -10.65 7.98
N PHE A 124 3.00 -11.09 7.79
CA PHE A 124 1.83 -10.22 7.80
C PHE A 124 1.07 -10.38 9.11
N GLN A 125 0.61 -9.25 9.65
CA GLN A 125 -0.36 -9.20 10.75
C GLN A 125 -1.51 -8.29 10.33
N ILE A 126 -2.71 -8.86 10.29
CA ILE A 126 -3.89 -8.20 9.73
C ILE A 126 -5.04 -8.32 10.72
N HIS A 127 -5.67 -7.18 10.96
CA HIS A 127 -6.79 -7.05 11.88
C HIS A 127 -8.00 -6.59 11.06
N VAL A 128 -9.07 -7.37 11.09
CA VAL A 128 -10.30 -7.07 10.36
C VAL A 128 -11.45 -6.97 11.34
N GLU A 129 -12.14 -5.84 11.35
CA GLU A 129 -13.38 -5.69 12.12
C GLU A 129 -14.47 -6.60 11.56
N ARG A 130 -15.04 -7.46 12.40
CA ARG A 130 -15.94 -8.55 12.00
C ARG A 130 -17.33 -8.09 11.56
N ASN A 131 -17.63 -6.78 11.63
CA ASN A 131 -18.97 -6.26 11.36
C ASN A 131 -19.43 -6.58 9.93
N GLY A 132 -20.40 -7.48 9.80
CA GLY A 132 -20.93 -7.88 8.50
C GLY A 132 -20.01 -8.78 7.66
N ILE A 133 -19.03 -9.45 8.26
CA ILE A 133 -18.14 -10.40 7.56
C ILE A 133 -18.65 -11.84 7.73
N SER A 134 -18.74 -12.59 6.63
CA SER A 134 -19.13 -14.01 6.65
C SER A 134 -17.93 -14.93 6.77
N ARG A 135 -16.86 -14.65 6.02
CA ARG A 135 -15.65 -15.48 5.97
C ARG A 135 -14.46 -14.64 5.50
N VAL A 136 -13.27 -14.97 5.99
CA VAL A 136 -12.02 -14.54 5.35
C VAL A 136 -11.36 -15.75 4.71
N ALA A 137 -10.94 -15.62 3.45
CA ALA A 137 -10.20 -16.61 2.72
C ALA A 137 -8.85 -16.01 2.30
N ASN A 138 -7.75 -16.73 2.54
CA ASN A 138 -6.46 -16.39 1.94
C ASN A 138 -6.25 -17.29 0.73
N LEU A 139 -5.85 -16.70 -0.39
CA LEU A 139 -5.62 -17.40 -1.65
C LEU A 139 -4.13 -17.62 -1.95
N SER A 140 -3.23 -16.98 -1.19
CA SER A 140 -1.82 -16.84 -1.56
C SER A 140 -0.85 -17.61 -0.65
N HIS A 141 -1.04 -17.57 0.67
CA HIS A 141 -0.06 -18.05 1.66
C HIS A 141 -0.73 -18.85 2.78
N PRO A 142 -0.01 -19.73 3.50
CA PRO A 142 -0.51 -20.32 4.73
C PRO A 142 -0.68 -19.23 5.81
N VAL A 143 -1.84 -19.21 6.48
CA VAL A 143 -2.17 -18.23 7.53
C VAL A 143 -2.74 -18.90 8.76
N ASN A 144 -2.45 -18.31 9.92
CA ASN A 144 -3.17 -18.56 11.16
C ASN A 144 -4.29 -17.54 11.28
N VAL A 145 -5.53 -18.02 11.43
CA VAL A 145 -6.71 -17.17 11.60
C VAL A 145 -7.26 -17.42 12.99
N SER A 146 -7.40 -16.36 13.77
CA SER A 146 -8.11 -16.37 15.05
C SER A 146 -9.28 -15.38 14.97
N THR A 147 -10.45 -15.82 15.40
CA THR A 147 -11.69 -15.06 15.28
C THR A 147 -12.27 -14.83 16.65
N SER A 148 -12.51 -13.56 17.00
CA SER A 148 -13.25 -13.14 18.18
C SER A 148 -14.67 -12.67 17.80
N SER A 149 -15.43 -12.14 18.76
CA SER A 149 -16.74 -11.53 18.51
C SER A 149 -16.64 -10.30 17.60
N GLU A 150 -15.58 -9.51 17.76
CA GLU A 150 -15.43 -8.19 17.13
C GLU A 150 -14.37 -8.15 16.03
N MET A 151 -13.37 -9.04 16.09
CA MET A 151 -12.19 -8.98 15.21
C MET A 151 -11.87 -10.34 14.61
N ILE A 152 -11.30 -10.33 13.41
CA ILE A 152 -10.64 -11.45 12.78
C ILE A 152 -9.16 -11.08 12.67
N ASN A 153 -8.30 -11.82 13.35
CA ASN A 153 -6.86 -11.62 13.30
C ASN A 153 -6.23 -12.69 12.42
N ILE A 154 -5.41 -12.25 11.48
CA ILE A 154 -4.76 -13.10 10.50
C ILE A 154 -3.26 -12.83 10.61
N SER A 155 -2.49 -13.91 10.74
CA SER A 155 -1.03 -13.82 10.80
C SER A 155 -0.38 -14.85 9.91
N THR A 156 0.75 -14.50 9.31
CA THR A 156 1.66 -15.47 8.69
C THR A 156 2.90 -15.63 9.56
N GLN A 157 3.57 -16.76 9.41
CA GLN A 157 5.00 -16.83 9.73
C GLN A 157 5.79 -16.10 8.63
N ASP A 158 7.11 -16.20 8.72
CA ASP A 158 8.02 -15.80 7.65
C ASP A 158 7.68 -16.55 6.35
N VAL A 159 7.17 -15.81 5.36
CA VAL A 159 6.86 -16.31 4.02
C VAL A 159 7.76 -15.68 2.97
N ALA A 160 8.03 -16.43 1.90
CA ALA A 160 8.79 -15.93 0.76
C ALA A 160 8.01 -14.87 -0.03
N LEU A 161 8.73 -13.94 -0.65
CA LEU A 161 8.17 -12.88 -1.51
C LEU A 161 8.08 -13.34 -2.97
N ASP A 162 7.56 -14.56 -3.22
CA ASP A 162 7.52 -15.18 -4.57
C ASP A 162 6.21 -14.91 -5.35
N ARG A 163 5.19 -14.42 -4.65
CA ARG A 163 3.87 -14.06 -5.19
C ARG A 163 3.18 -13.08 -4.25
N ASP A 164 2.27 -12.28 -4.81
CA ASP A 164 1.50 -11.29 -4.06
C ASP A 164 0.70 -11.91 -2.91
N PHE A 165 0.63 -11.19 -1.79
CA PHE A 165 -0.18 -11.58 -0.65
C PHE A 165 -1.62 -11.10 -0.86
N ILE A 166 -2.58 -12.03 -0.91
CA ILE A 166 -3.97 -11.76 -1.28
C ILE A 166 -4.93 -12.33 -0.23
N ILE A 167 -5.81 -11.48 0.30
CA ILE A 167 -6.91 -11.87 1.18
C ILE A 167 -8.24 -11.43 0.58
N ASP A 168 -9.20 -12.36 0.59
CA ASP A 168 -10.60 -12.10 0.28
C ASP A 168 -11.46 -12.12 1.54
N ILE A 169 -12.11 -11.00 1.81
CA ILE A 169 -13.06 -10.81 2.91
C ILE A 169 -14.46 -10.93 2.33
N HIS A 170 -15.11 -12.06 2.57
CA HIS A 170 -16.46 -12.31 2.10
C HIS A 170 -17.50 -11.66 3.01
N LEU A 171 -18.50 -11.06 2.36
CA LEU A 171 -19.68 -10.50 2.99
C LEU A 171 -20.85 -11.49 2.82
N PRO A 172 -21.75 -11.64 3.79
CA PRO A 172 -22.90 -12.55 3.70
C PRO A 172 -23.91 -12.10 2.64
N ARG A 173 -23.92 -10.80 2.33
CA ARG A 173 -24.76 -10.14 1.33
C ARG A 173 -24.12 -8.82 0.93
N ILE A 174 -24.55 -8.27 -0.19
CA ILE A 174 -24.22 -6.88 -0.58
C ILE A 174 -24.64 -5.95 0.57
N PRO A 175 -23.72 -5.18 1.19
CA PRO A 175 -24.08 -4.30 2.29
C PRO A 175 -25.10 -3.25 1.82
N PRO A 176 -26.07 -2.85 2.67
CA PRO A 176 -26.91 -1.70 2.35
C PRO A 176 -26.06 -0.43 2.31
N PRO A 177 -26.57 0.66 1.69
CA PRO A 177 -25.93 1.97 1.84
C PRO A 177 -25.69 2.27 3.32
N MET A 178 -24.45 2.54 3.69
CA MET A 178 -24.07 2.77 5.09
C MET A 178 -23.06 3.90 5.23
N LEU A 179 -23.10 4.51 6.40
CA LEU A 179 -22.08 5.43 6.89
C LEU A 179 -21.05 4.61 7.64
N THR A 180 -19.89 4.42 7.03
CA THR A 180 -18.83 3.51 7.48
C THR A 180 -17.97 4.15 8.55
N ALA A 181 -17.66 5.43 8.40
CA ALA A 181 -16.94 6.20 9.40
C ALA A 181 -17.40 7.66 9.40
N ILE A 182 -17.33 8.29 10.57
CA ILE A 182 -17.43 9.75 10.72
C ILE A 182 -16.27 10.19 11.58
N GLU A 183 -15.53 11.18 11.11
CA GLU A 183 -14.49 11.83 11.89
C GLU A 183 -14.81 13.31 12.02
N GLN A 184 -14.78 13.82 13.25
CA GLN A 184 -15.00 15.24 13.51
C GLN A 184 -13.67 15.99 13.41
N TYR A 185 -13.59 16.94 12.49
CA TYR A 185 -12.41 17.79 12.32
C TYR A 185 -12.44 19.01 13.27
N ASP A 186 -13.60 19.65 13.41
CA ASP A 186 -13.84 20.73 14.37
C ASP A 186 -15.30 20.71 14.87
N THR A 187 -15.72 21.68 15.69
CA THR A 187 -17.10 21.76 16.22
C THR A 187 -18.21 21.74 15.16
N THR A 188 -17.89 22.06 13.91
CA THR A 188 -18.83 22.21 12.79
C THR A 188 -18.54 21.32 11.59
N LYS A 189 -17.34 20.74 11.48
CA LYS A 189 -16.90 19.98 10.31
C LYS A 189 -16.71 18.51 10.64
N TYR A 190 -17.31 17.68 9.78
CA TYR A 190 -17.21 16.24 9.84
C TYR A 190 -16.74 15.71 8.48
N ALA A 191 -15.81 14.77 8.49
CA ALA A 191 -15.51 13.89 7.36
C ALA A 191 -16.34 12.61 7.52
N ALA A 192 -16.91 12.12 6.44
CA ALA A 192 -17.73 10.91 6.45
C ALA A 192 -17.29 9.98 5.34
N LEU A 193 -17.02 8.71 5.67
CA LEU A 193 -16.84 7.64 4.70
C LEU A 193 -18.17 6.94 4.51
N THR A 194 -18.71 6.94 3.29
CA THR A 194 -19.97 6.28 2.96
C THR A 194 -19.74 5.16 1.96
N THR A 195 -20.37 4.02 2.19
CA THR A 195 -20.39 2.91 1.23
C THR A 195 -21.76 2.86 0.58
N LEU A 196 -21.83 3.22 -0.71
CA LEU A 196 -23.05 3.19 -1.51
C LEU A 196 -22.91 2.13 -2.61
N ILE A 197 -23.63 1.02 -2.47
CA ILE A 197 -23.72 0.01 -3.53
C ILE A 197 -25.14 0.08 -4.11
N PRO A 198 -25.31 0.63 -5.32
CA PRO A 198 -26.65 0.77 -5.92
C PRO A 198 -27.30 -0.60 -6.09
N ARG A 199 -28.49 -0.76 -5.51
CA ARG A 199 -29.32 -1.97 -5.62
C ARG A 199 -30.37 -1.75 -6.69
N ASN A 200 -30.79 -2.83 -7.34
CA ASN A 200 -31.84 -2.78 -8.36
C ASN A 200 -31.56 -1.72 -9.43
N LEU A 201 -30.29 -1.57 -9.84
CA LEU A 201 -30.02 -1.03 -11.17
C LEU A 201 -30.91 -1.86 -12.09
N VAL A 202 -31.92 -1.22 -12.65
CA VAL A 202 -32.79 -1.86 -13.64
C VAL A 202 -31.83 -2.57 -14.56
N LYS A 203 -32.08 -3.84 -14.91
CA LYS A 203 -31.52 -4.43 -16.12
C LYS A 203 -32.13 -3.66 -17.32
N SER A 204 -31.96 -2.34 -17.33
CA SER A 204 -32.14 -1.47 -18.45
C SER A 204 -31.14 -2.03 -19.41
N ASN A 205 -31.66 -2.73 -20.43
CA ASN A 205 -30.99 -3.22 -21.62
C ASN A 205 -29.49 -3.01 -21.55
N TYR A 206 -28.70 -4.09 -21.41
CA TYR A 206 -27.24 -4.08 -21.65
C TYR A 206 -26.91 -2.84 -22.47
N MET A 207 -26.41 -1.78 -21.82
CA MET A 207 -26.06 -0.57 -22.55
C MET A 207 -25.15 -1.08 -23.64
N LYS A 208 -25.57 -0.98 -24.91
CA LYS A 208 -24.76 -1.48 -26.01
C LYS A 208 -23.48 -0.65 -25.96
N SER A 209 -22.46 -1.21 -25.34
CA SER A 209 -21.14 -0.62 -25.27
C SER A 209 -20.45 -1.02 -26.55
N GLU A 210 -20.30 -0.07 -27.47
CA GLU A 210 -19.39 -0.25 -28.58
C GLU A 210 -17.97 -0.11 -28.01
N LEU A 211 -17.25 -1.23 -28.01
CA LEU A 211 -15.82 -1.27 -27.68
C LEU A 211 -15.05 -1.22 -28.98
N ILE A 212 -14.42 -0.09 -29.28
CA ILE A 212 -13.53 0.06 -30.42
C ILE A 212 -12.10 -0.12 -29.92
N PHE A 213 -11.44 -1.20 -30.35
CA PHE A 213 -10.02 -1.43 -30.10
C PHE A 213 -9.22 -0.84 -31.25
N ILE A 214 -8.46 0.22 -31.00
CA ILE A 214 -7.53 0.80 -31.97
C ILE A 214 -6.13 0.27 -31.64
N GLY A 215 -5.66 -0.69 -32.42
CA GLY A 215 -4.28 -1.18 -32.36
C GLY A 215 -3.40 -0.39 -33.30
N MET A 216 -2.31 0.18 -32.79
CA MET A 216 -1.23 0.72 -33.61
C MET A 216 -0.23 -0.41 -33.87
N LEU A 217 -0.14 -0.88 -35.12
CA LEU A 217 0.95 -1.77 -35.54
C LEU A 217 2.25 -0.96 -35.51
N MET A 218 3.18 -1.35 -34.65
CA MET A 218 4.59 -0.98 -34.72
C MET A 218 5.33 -1.90 -35.69
#